data_AF-A0A4R1I4V7-F1
#
_entry.id   AF-A0A4R1I4V7-F1
#
_cell.length_a   1.000
_cell.length_b   1.000
_cell.length_c   1.000
_cell.angle_alpha   90.00
_cell.angle_beta   90.00
_cell.angle_gamma   90.00
#
_symmetry.space_group_name_H-M   'P 1'
#
loop_
_entity.id
_entity.type
_entity.pdbx_description
1 polymer ?
#
loop_
_entity_poly.entity_id
_entity_poly.type
_entity_poly.pdbx_seq_one_letter_code
_entity_poly.pdbx_strand_id
1 'polypeptide(L)' 'MDRNSEERARALCAMDAQMAAVPPAEIPALVERLWPIAALEISGGLMQPDVTQVPDLTQRVAEYERLRR' A
#
# COMPACT_ATOMS: atom_id res chain seq x y z
N MET A 1 5.63 -6.39 -12.66
CA MET A 1 5.81 -5.41 -11.57
C MET A 1 7.30 -5.32 -11.28
N ASP A 2 7.93 -4.16 -11.45
CA ASP A 2 9.37 -4.00 -11.15
C ASP A 2 9.61 -4.15 -9.65
N ARG A 3 10.60 -4.97 -9.26
CA ARG A 3 10.99 -5.20 -7.85
C ARG A 3 11.27 -3.87 -7.11
N ASN A 4 11.73 -2.85 -7.84
CA ASN A 4 11.94 -1.49 -7.35
C ASN A 4 10.63 -0.79 -6.92
N SER A 5 9.54 -0.95 -7.67
CA SER A 5 8.25 -0.32 -7.34
C SER A 5 7.60 -0.98 -6.12
N GLU A 6 7.78 -2.29 -5.96
CA GLU A 6 7.29 -3.02 -4.79
C GLU A 6 8.02 -2.60 -3.50
N GLU A 7 9.36 -2.52 -3.53
CA GLU A 7 10.15 -2.04 -2.39
C GLU A 7 9.81 -0.60 -2.01
N ARG A 8 9.65 0.29 -3.01
CA ARG A 8 9.23 1.67 -2.79
C ARG A 8 7.83 1.78 -2.18
N ALA A 9 6.89 0.95 -2.65
CA ALA A 9 5.54 0.92 -2.11
C ALA A 9 5.50 0.42 -0.66
N ARG A 10 6.28 -0.62 -0.33
CA ARG A 10 6.42 -1.09 1.06
C ARG A 10 7.00 -0.01 1.97
N ALA A 11 8.05 0.69 1.51
CA ALA A 11 8.66 1.77 2.26
C ALA A 11 7.67 2.92 2.52
N LEU A 12 6.87 3.30 1.51
CA LEU A 12 5.82 4.30 1.64
C LEU A 12 4.79 3.88 2.70
N CYS A 13 4.23 2.66 2.59
CA CYS A 13 3.27 2.15 3.56
C CYS A 13 3.83 2.09 4.99
N ALA A 14 5.12 1.74 5.15
CA ALA A 14 5.74 1.69 6.46
C ALA A 14 5.90 3.10 7.07
N MET A 15 6.17 4.12 6.26
CA MET A 15 6.22 5.51 6.70
C MET A 15 4.83 6.03 7.07
N ASP A 16 3.81 5.75 6.25
CA ASP A 16 2.42 6.16 6.52
C ASP A 16 1.90 5.53 7.83
N ALA A 17 2.19 4.24 8.06
CA ALA A 17 1.80 3.55 9.28
C ALA A 17 2.47 4.16 10.53
N GLN A 18 3.74 4.57 10.43
CA GLN A 18 4.43 5.27 11.51
C GLN A 18 3.82 6.65 11.77
N MET A 19 3.51 7.42 10.72
CA MET A 19 2.87 8.72 10.83
C MET A 19 1.47 8.65 11.45
N ALA A 20 0.74 7.56 11.17
CA ALA A 20 -0.57 7.27 11.75
C ALA A 20 -0.50 6.67 13.18
N ALA A 21 0.69 6.62 13.79
CA ALA A 21 0.92 6.03 15.11
C ALA A 21 0.48 4.56 15.25
N VAL A 22 0.54 3.78 14.17
CA VAL A 22 0.28 2.33 14.21
C VAL A 22 1.35 1.67 15.09
N PRO A 23 0.97 0.74 15.99
CA PRO A 23 1.93 0.01 16.80
C PRO A 23 3.00 -0.68 15.95
N PRO A 24 4.30 -0.56 16.28
CA PRO A 24 5.39 -1.11 15.47
C PRO A 24 5.27 -2.61 15.17
N ALA A 25 4.64 -3.37 16.06
CA ALA A 25 4.39 -4.79 15.89
C ALA A 25 3.36 -5.11 14.77
N GLU A 26 2.48 -4.17 14.45
CA GLU A 26 1.41 -4.32 13.46
C GLU A 26 1.82 -3.80 12.07
N ILE A 27 2.85 -2.95 12.01
CA ILE A 27 3.33 -2.34 10.76
C ILE A 27 3.68 -3.38 9.69
N PRO A 28 4.43 -4.48 9.96
CA PRO A 28 4.78 -5.44 8.91
C PRO A 28 3.56 -6.11 8.27
N ALA A 29 2.55 -6.50 9.07
CA ALA A 29 1.33 -7.11 8.58
C ALA A 29 0.47 -6.13 7.78
N LEU A 30 0.45 -4.86 8.20
CA LEU A 30 -0.25 -3.79 7.51
C LEU A 30 0.41 -3.44 6.17
N VAL A 31 1.74 -3.37 6.14
CA VAL A 31 2.52 -3.16 4.92
C VAL A 31 2.25 -4.27 3.90
N GLU A 32 2.37 -5.54 4.29
CA GLU A 32 2.11 -6.68 3.37
C GLU A 32 0.69 -6.65 2.78
N ARG A 33 -0.28 -6.11 3.51
CA ARG A 33 -1.67 -6.00 3.05
C ARG A 33 -1.93 -4.79 2.14
N LEU A 34 -1.26 -3.66 2.40
CA LEU A 34 -1.57 -2.36 1.78
C LEU A 34 -0.55 -1.90 0.73
N TRP A 35 0.66 -2.46 0.68
CA TRP A 35 1.66 -2.08 -0.34
C TRP A 35 1.16 -2.17 -1.79
N PRO A 36 0.25 -3.09 -2.19
CA PRO A 36 -0.25 -3.10 -3.57
C PRO A 36 -1.03 -1.82 -3.92
N ILE A 37 -1.68 -1.18 -2.94
CA ILE A 37 -2.40 0.08 -3.12
C ILE A 37 -1.41 1.24 -3.31
N ALA A 38 -0.40 1.33 -2.45
CA ALA A 38 0.67 2.30 -2.61
C ALA A 38 1.41 2.12 -3.95
N ALA A 39 1.62 0.89 -4.40
CA ALA A 39 2.22 0.62 -5.70
C ALA A 39 1.35 1.11 -6.86
N LEU A 40 0.03 0.94 -6.77
CA LEU A 40 -0.93 1.47 -7.76
C LEU A 40 -0.92 2.99 -7.80
N GLU A 41 -0.85 3.67 -6.65
CA GLU A 41 -0.72 5.12 -6.57
C GLU A 41 0.60 5.61 -7.21
N ILE A 42 1.72 4.97 -6.87
CA ILE A 42 3.05 5.29 -7.44
C ILE A 42 3.05 5.10 -8.96
N SER A 43 2.34 4.10 -9.47
CA SER A 43 2.18 3.85 -10.92
C SER A 43 1.17 4.78 -11.62
N GLY A 44 0.59 5.76 -10.91
CA GLY A 44 -0.30 6.77 -11.49
C GLY A 44 -1.73 6.27 -11.74
N GLY A 45 -2.20 5.27 -10.98
CA GLY A 45 -3.56 4.73 -11.09
C GLY A 45 -3.83 3.91 -12.36
N LEU A 46 -2.82 3.73 -13.22
CA LEU A 46 -2.89 2.79 -14.33
C LEU A 46 -2.76 1.38 -13.76
N MET A 47 -3.90 0.68 -13.67
CA MET A 47 -3.88 -0.78 -13.50
C MET A 47 -3.13 -1.37 -14.69
N GLN A 48 -1.85 -1.69 -14.49
CA GLN A 48 -1.16 -2.54 -15.44
C GLN A 48 -1.90 -3.89 -15.45
N PRO A 49 -2.13 -4.51 -16.62
CA PRO A 49 -2.92 -5.74 -16.75
C PRO A 49 -2.34 -6.93 -15.95
N ASP A 50 -1.08 -6.84 -15.52
CA ASP A 50 -0.39 -7.81 -14.65
C ASP A 50 -0.50 -7.50 -13.14
N VAL A 51 -1.19 -6.44 -12.73
CA VAL A 51 -1.52 -6.27 -11.31
C VAL A 51 -2.56 -7.32 -10.98
N THR A 52 -2.15 -8.36 -10.26
CA THR A 52 -3.01 -9.33 -9.59
C THR A 52 -4.24 -8.59 -9.10
N GLN A 53 -5.42 -8.86 -9.69
CA GLN A 53 -6.64 -8.12 -9.38
C GLN A 53 -6.80 -8.11 -7.87
N VAL A 54 -6.52 -6.96 -7.25
CA VAL A 54 -6.47 -6.86 -5.79
C VAL A 54 -7.90 -7.08 -5.33
N PRO A 55 -8.20 -8.20 -4.65
CA PRO A 55 -9.54 -8.43 -4.14
C PRO A 55 -9.86 -7.28 -3.18
N ASP A 56 -11.04 -6.70 -3.35
CA ASP A 56 -11.56 -5.63 -2.50
C ASP A 56 -10.76 -4.32 -2.57
N LEU A 57 -10.30 -3.94 -3.78
CA LEU A 57 -9.57 -2.68 -4.05
C LEU A 57 -10.22 -1.47 -3.36
N THR A 58 -11.53 -1.29 -3.49
CA THR A 58 -12.27 -0.16 -2.90
C THR A 58 -12.16 -0.13 -1.38
N GLN A 59 -12.23 -1.29 -0.72
CA GLN A 59 -12.12 -1.37 0.74
C GLN A 59 -10.70 -1.07 1.21
N ARG A 60 -9.69 -1.57 0.48
CA ARG A 60 -8.27 -1.31 0.79
C ARG A 60 -7.87 0.15 0.55
N VAL A 61 -8.41 0.78 -0.49
CA VAL A 61 -8.23 2.23 -0.73
C VAL A 61 -8.83 3.04 0.43
N ALA A 62 -10.07 2.73 0.84
CA ALA A 62 -10.71 3.43 1.96
C ALA A 62 -9.95 3.24 3.29
N GLU A 63 -9.29 2.09 3.49
CA GLU A 63 -8.45 1.84 4.66
C GLU A 63 -7.13 2.63 4.59
N TYR A 64 -6.51 2.70 3.41
CA TYR A 64 -5.29 3.47 3.19
C TYR A 64 -5.50 4.99 3.29
N GLU A 65 -6.62 5.52 2.79
CA GLU A 65 -6.97 6.93 2.95
C GLU A 65 -7.17 7.35 4.41
N ARG A 66 -7.67 6.44 5.26
CA ARG A 66 -7.81 6.70 6.71
C ARG A 66 -6.46 6.76 7.43
N LEU A 67 -5.47 6.01 6.96
CA LEU A 67 -4.10 6.06 7.50
C LEU A 67 -3.40 7.38 7.19
N ARG A 68 -3.69 8.01 6.04
CA ARG A 68 -3.02 9.25 5.59
C ARG A 68 -3.60 10.55 6.17
N ARG A 69 -4.63 10.47 7.01
CA ARG A 69 -5.40 11.63 7.50
C ARG A 69 -5.03 11.97 8.94
#